data_AF-A0A256FRT0-F1
#
_entry.id   AF-A0A256FRT0-F1
#
_cell.length_a   1.000
_cell.length_b   1.000
_cell.length_c   1.000
_cell.angle_alpha   90.00
_cell.angle_beta   90.00
_cell.angle_gamma   90.00
#
_symmetry.space_group_name_H-M   'P 1'
#
loop_
_entity.id
_entity.type
_entity.pdbx_description
1 polymer ?
#
loop_
_entity_poly.entity_id
_entity_poly.type
_entity_poly.pdbx_seq_one_letter_code
_entity_poly.pdbx_strand_id
1 'polypeptide(L)'
;MRAVARRAFLATFLITMSPSCMAQAQNPINSDPQLAAAKAAMDAGNGPQALELFTAAAAEGKPEAMAQIAQIYLEGEKGVARNYAAAMEWAQKAADAGVGRGNLLLGHIWMKGFGVTADPDKALEYFKTANAEGDMKAGRYIGLIAQEKGDTQTAAQWFRHSAELGDITSQYYLGQAYETGTGAPQDYVAAMAWYQKSAARGDAIASDGMVGEASLYERGLGVPQDTIRALALYRQAADLGNEAAKAALIRLEE
;
A
#
# COMPACT_ATOMS: atom_id res chain seq x y z
N MET A 1 2.62 -64.93 20.09
CA MET A 1 3.75 -63.98 19.96
C MET A 1 3.46 -63.12 18.73
N ARG A 2 3.04 -61.85 18.90
CA ARG A 2 3.82 -60.60 18.64
C ARG A 2 4.35 -60.54 17.19
N ALA A 3 4.20 -59.52 16.35
CA ALA A 3 3.88 -58.10 16.47
C ALA A 3 3.38 -57.57 15.09
N VAL A 4 2.36 -56.72 15.01
CA VAL A 4 2.43 -55.27 14.71
C VAL A 4 3.52 -54.84 13.71
N ALA A 5 3.12 -54.37 12.53
CA ALA A 5 3.85 -53.34 11.78
C ALA A 5 2.86 -52.49 10.96
N ARG A 6 2.84 -51.19 11.31
CA ARG A 6 1.95 -50.13 10.85
C ARG A 6 2.20 -49.79 9.37
N ARG A 7 1.14 -49.61 8.58
CA ARG A 7 1.21 -48.84 7.33
C ARG A 7 1.31 -47.36 7.69
N ALA A 8 2.42 -46.73 7.29
CA ALA A 8 2.67 -45.32 7.49
C ALA A 8 1.72 -44.47 6.64
N PHE A 9 1.05 -43.52 7.29
CA PHE A 9 0.42 -42.38 6.65
C PHE A 9 1.51 -41.52 5.99
N LEU A 10 1.47 -41.34 4.66
CA LEU A 10 2.07 -40.15 4.06
C LEU A 10 1.11 -38.99 4.31
N ALA A 11 1.40 -38.21 5.36
CA ALA A 11 0.84 -36.88 5.51
C ALA A 11 1.56 -35.96 4.51
N THR A 12 0.88 -35.61 3.42
CA THR A 12 1.28 -34.52 2.53
C THR A 12 1.28 -33.23 3.35
N PHE A 13 2.45 -32.76 3.75
CA PHE A 13 2.63 -31.42 4.30
C PHE A 13 2.41 -30.41 3.16
N LEU A 14 1.17 -30.00 2.95
CA LEU A 14 0.87 -28.75 2.26
C LEU A 14 1.30 -27.62 3.20
N ILE A 15 2.54 -27.17 3.05
CA ILE A 15 2.96 -25.88 3.58
C ILE A 15 2.13 -24.85 2.81
N THR A 16 1.03 -24.42 3.40
CA THR A 16 0.29 -23.24 2.94
C THR A 16 1.20 -22.05 3.18
N MET A 17 2.06 -21.72 2.22
CA MET A 17 2.72 -20.43 2.21
C MET A 17 1.63 -19.37 2.11
N SER A 18 1.67 -18.38 3.01
CA SER A 18 0.72 -17.26 2.96
C SER A 18 0.84 -16.54 1.60
N PRO A 19 -0.25 -15.95 1.08
CA PRO A 19 -0.21 -15.17 -0.17
C PRO A 19 0.90 -14.10 -0.15
N SER A 20 1.18 -13.54 1.03
CA SER A 20 2.27 -12.58 1.26
C SER A 20 3.67 -13.17 1.01
N CYS A 21 3.87 -14.46 1.27
CA CYS A 21 5.14 -15.13 1.03
C CYS A 21 5.32 -15.53 -0.45
N MET A 22 4.21 -15.86 -1.14
CA MET A 22 4.24 -16.03 -2.61
C MET A 22 4.50 -14.71 -3.34
N ALA A 23 3.94 -13.59 -2.88
CA ALA A 23 4.15 -12.27 -3.47
C ALA A 23 5.59 -11.74 -3.31
N GLN A 24 6.26 -12.03 -2.19
CA GLN A 24 7.68 -11.68 -2.01
C GLN A 24 8.62 -12.56 -2.84
N ALA A 25 8.24 -13.81 -3.13
CA ALA A 25 9.00 -14.75 -3.95
C ALA A 25 8.89 -14.49 -5.47
N GLN A 26 8.02 -13.57 -5.91
CA GLN A 26 7.77 -13.26 -7.33
C GLN A 26 8.02 -11.80 -7.70
N ASN A 27 8.68 -11.01 -6.85
CA ASN A 27 9.06 -9.65 -7.21
C ASN A 27 10.28 -9.69 -8.17
N PRO A 28 10.14 -9.30 -9.45
CA PRO A 28 11.22 -9.41 -10.44
C PRO A 28 12.50 -8.66 -10.01
N ILE A 29 12.32 -7.59 -9.23
CA ILE A 29 13.42 -6.79 -8.67
C ILE A 29 14.33 -7.62 -7.75
N ASN A 30 13.77 -8.56 -7.01
CA ASN A 30 14.54 -9.38 -6.05
C ASN A 30 15.11 -10.65 -6.70
N SER A 31 14.54 -11.10 -7.82
CA SER A 31 15.00 -12.31 -8.52
C SER A 31 16.10 -12.04 -9.55
N ASP A 32 16.19 -10.81 -10.08
CA ASP A 32 17.24 -10.41 -11.01
C ASP A 32 18.45 -9.81 -10.27
N PRO A 33 19.68 -10.34 -10.44
CA PRO A 33 20.86 -9.86 -9.72
C PRO A 33 21.22 -8.38 -9.95
N GLN A 34 20.96 -7.85 -11.14
CA GLN A 34 21.26 -6.44 -11.44
C GLN A 34 20.24 -5.51 -10.77
N LEU A 35 18.95 -5.87 -10.82
CA LEU A 35 17.91 -5.11 -10.13
C LEU A 35 18.10 -5.17 -8.60
N ALA A 36 18.51 -6.33 -8.08
CA ALA A 36 18.83 -6.48 -6.67
C ALA A 36 20.03 -5.63 -6.24
N ALA A 37 21.08 -5.54 -7.06
CA ALA A 37 22.23 -4.68 -6.79
C ALA A 37 21.85 -3.18 -6.81
N ALA A 38 21.04 -2.77 -7.79
CA ALA A 38 20.53 -1.40 -7.86
C ALA A 38 19.67 -1.04 -6.64
N LYS A 39 18.81 -1.97 -6.22
CA LYS A 39 18.02 -1.83 -4.99
C LYS A 39 18.89 -1.73 -3.74
N ALA A 40 19.93 -2.56 -3.63
CA ALA A 40 20.86 -2.50 -2.51
C ALA A 40 21.56 -1.13 -2.41
N ALA A 41 21.94 -0.53 -3.54
CA ALA A 41 22.49 0.82 -3.57
C ALA A 41 21.46 1.87 -3.08
N MET A 42 20.18 1.75 -3.46
CA MET A 42 19.11 2.60 -2.93
C MET A 42 18.97 2.46 -1.42
N ASP A 43 18.88 1.22 -0.93
CA ASP A 43 18.71 0.93 0.49
C ASP A 43 19.90 1.46 1.31
N ALA A 44 21.10 1.41 0.75
CA ALA A 44 22.34 1.96 1.33
C ALA A 44 22.44 3.49 1.30
N GLY A 45 21.48 4.20 0.69
CA GLY A 45 21.52 5.67 0.65
C GLY A 45 22.27 6.26 -0.54
N ASN A 46 22.59 5.47 -1.56
CA ASN A 46 23.34 5.92 -2.73
C ASN A 46 22.44 6.02 -3.97
N GLY A 47 21.66 7.10 -4.04
CA GLY A 47 20.75 7.38 -5.15
C GLY A 47 21.43 7.44 -6.51
N PRO A 48 22.58 8.15 -6.67
CA PRO A 48 23.29 8.21 -7.94
C PRO A 48 23.76 6.85 -8.46
N GLN A 49 24.33 6.00 -7.58
CA GLN A 49 24.75 4.65 -7.98
C GLN A 49 23.56 3.76 -8.34
N ALA A 50 22.47 3.83 -7.57
CA ALA A 50 21.27 3.09 -7.90
C ALA A 50 20.70 3.50 -9.26
N LEU A 51 20.65 4.80 -9.53
CA LEU A 51 20.18 5.35 -10.79
C LEU A 51 21.03 4.85 -11.97
N GLU A 52 22.35 4.81 -11.81
CA GLU A 52 23.27 4.24 -12.80
C GLU A 52 22.97 2.76 -13.05
N LEU A 53 22.86 1.96 -11.99
CA LEU A 53 22.59 0.51 -12.08
C LEU A 53 21.23 0.20 -12.69
N PHE A 54 20.17 0.93 -12.32
CA PHE A 54 18.85 0.78 -12.95
C PHE A 54 18.88 1.21 -14.42
N THR A 55 19.62 2.28 -14.76
CA THR A 55 19.74 2.72 -16.16
C THR A 55 20.44 1.66 -17.01
N ALA A 56 21.51 1.03 -16.50
CA ALA A 56 22.17 -0.08 -17.16
C ALA A 56 21.23 -1.28 -17.35
N ALA A 57 20.50 -1.67 -16.29
CA ALA A 57 19.51 -2.75 -16.36
C ALA A 57 18.40 -2.47 -17.40
N ALA A 58 17.90 -1.22 -17.48
CA ALA A 58 16.92 -0.83 -18.48
C ALA A 58 17.48 -0.94 -19.91
N ALA A 59 18.75 -0.56 -20.13
CA ALA A 59 19.42 -0.70 -21.43
C ALA A 59 19.61 -2.17 -21.85
N GLU A 60 19.69 -3.09 -20.89
CA GLU A 60 19.75 -4.54 -21.12
C GLU A 60 18.36 -5.19 -21.29
N GLY A 61 17.28 -4.40 -21.37
CA GLY A 61 15.94 -4.89 -21.64
C GLY A 61 15.18 -5.35 -20.40
N LYS A 62 15.49 -4.79 -19.22
CA LYS A 62 14.76 -5.04 -17.97
C LYS A 62 13.77 -3.90 -17.69
N PRO A 63 12.51 -4.00 -18.13
CA PRO A 63 11.58 -2.87 -18.08
C PRO A 63 11.20 -2.47 -16.65
N GLU A 64 11.32 -3.37 -15.66
CA GLU A 64 11.09 -3.06 -14.25
C GLU A 64 12.04 -1.98 -13.72
N ALA A 65 13.25 -1.87 -14.28
CA ALA A 65 14.18 -0.81 -13.93
C ALA A 65 13.65 0.57 -14.31
N MET A 66 12.86 0.68 -15.40
CA MET A 66 12.32 1.95 -15.88
C MET A 66 11.40 2.61 -14.85
N ALA A 67 10.55 1.80 -14.18
CA ALA A 67 9.69 2.29 -13.12
C ALA A 67 10.49 2.77 -11.89
N GLN A 68 11.61 2.12 -11.58
CA GLN A 68 12.49 2.52 -10.48
C GLN A 68 13.22 3.83 -10.79
N ILE A 69 13.69 4.01 -12.02
CA ILE A 69 14.30 5.27 -12.46
C ILE A 69 13.29 6.42 -12.35
N ALA A 70 12.06 6.20 -12.81
CA ALA A 70 10.99 7.17 -12.69
C ALA A 70 10.73 7.56 -11.23
N GLN A 71 10.67 6.58 -10.32
CA GLN A 71 10.47 6.82 -8.90
C GLN A 71 11.62 7.61 -8.26
N ILE A 72 12.88 7.29 -8.59
CA ILE A 72 14.06 8.03 -8.09
C ILE A 72 13.98 9.52 -8.47
N TYR A 73 13.66 9.82 -9.72
CA TYR A 73 13.51 11.21 -10.17
C TYR A 73 12.27 11.90 -9.59
N LEU A 74 11.20 11.15 -9.31
CA LEU A 74 9.98 11.69 -8.71
C LEU A 74 10.21 12.14 -7.27
N GLU A 75 10.87 11.30 -6.47
CA GLU A 75 11.08 11.54 -5.04
C GLU A 75 12.28 12.44 -4.78
N GLY A 76 13.30 12.40 -5.64
CA GLY A 76 14.57 13.12 -5.48
C GLY A 76 15.35 12.56 -4.30
N GLU A 77 15.61 11.25 -4.33
CA GLU A 77 16.21 10.54 -3.22
C GLU A 77 17.73 10.70 -3.16
N LYS A 78 18.26 10.86 -1.93
CA LYS A 78 19.61 10.40 -1.55
C LYS A 78 20.74 10.83 -2.51
N GLY A 79 20.75 12.10 -2.88
CA GLY A 79 21.77 12.71 -3.75
C GLY A 79 21.35 12.86 -5.22
N VAL A 80 20.16 12.41 -5.60
CA VAL A 80 19.55 12.71 -6.91
C VAL A 80 18.53 13.83 -6.75
N ALA A 81 18.66 14.89 -7.55
CA ALA A 81 17.68 15.97 -7.55
C ALA A 81 16.35 15.52 -8.17
N ARG A 82 15.23 16.04 -7.67
CA ARG A 82 13.91 15.83 -8.28
C ARG A 82 13.93 16.32 -9.73
N ASN A 83 13.41 15.50 -10.62
CA ASN A 83 13.25 15.83 -12.02
C ASN A 83 11.95 15.22 -12.55
N TYR A 84 10.85 15.97 -12.43
CA TYR A 84 9.54 15.46 -12.80
C TYR A 84 9.39 15.19 -14.30
N ALA A 85 10.11 15.95 -15.15
CA ALA A 85 10.12 15.68 -16.59
C ALA A 85 10.74 14.32 -16.90
N ALA A 86 11.91 14.04 -16.31
CA ALA A 86 12.55 12.73 -16.43
C ALA A 86 11.70 11.62 -15.79
N ALA A 87 11.10 11.87 -14.62
CA ALA A 87 10.21 10.92 -13.96
C ALA A 87 9.04 10.51 -14.87
N MET A 88 8.39 11.49 -15.51
CA MET A 88 7.29 11.26 -16.45
C MET A 88 7.74 10.49 -17.69
N GLU A 89 8.90 10.85 -18.26
CA GLU A 89 9.45 10.16 -19.44
C GLU A 89 9.74 8.68 -19.13
N TRP A 90 10.40 8.40 -18.00
CA TRP A 90 10.71 7.03 -17.61
C TRP A 90 9.48 6.23 -17.20
N ALA A 91 8.48 6.88 -16.57
CA ALA A 91 7.21 6.24 -16.26
C ALA A 91 6.44 5.87 -17.53
N GLN A 92 6.48 6.73 -18.56
CA GLN A 92 5.89 6.43 -19.87
C GLN A 92 6.60 5.25 -20.55
N LYS A 93 7.93 5.22 -20.56
CA LYS A 93 8.69 4.07 -21.08
C LYS A 93 8.33 2.76 -20.36
N ALA A 94 8.18 2.81 -19.04
CA ALA A 94 7.76 1.65 -18.25
C ALA A 94 6.34 1.19 -18.63
N ALA A 95 5.39 2.12 -18.77
CA ALA A 95 4.02 1.83 -19.18
C ALA A 95 3.96 1.24 -20.61
N ASP A 96 4.70 1.83 -21.56
CA ASP A 96 4.78 1.34 -22.93
C ASP A 96 5.42 -0.07 -23.02
N ALA A 97 6.27 -0.41 -22.05
CA ALA A 97 6.85 -1.74 -21.89
C ALA A 97 5.92 -2.74 -21.15
N GLY A 98 4.68 -2.35 -20.82
CA GLY A 98 3.69 -3.19 -20.14
C GLY A 98 3.92 -3.35 -18.63
N VAL A 99 4.75 -2.49 -18.02
CA VAL A 99 4.97 -2.50 -16.57
C VAL A 99 3.89 -1.64 -15.92
N GLY A 100 2.90 -2.26 -15.28
CA GLY A 100 1.77 -1.54 -14.66
C GLY A 100 2.15 -0.50 -13.60
N ARG A 101 3.33 -0.67 -12.97
CA ARG A 101 3.92 0.34 -12.09
C ARG A 101 4.20 1.68 -12.80
N GLY A 102 4.51 1.65 -14.10
CA GLY A 102 4.66 2.86 -14.94
C GLY A 102 3.37 3.67 -15.00
N ASN A 103 2.24 3.00 -15.29
CA ASN A 103 0.92 3.63 -15.28
C ASN A 103 0.55 4.17 -13.90
N LEU A 104 0.88 3.46 -12.81
CA LEU A 104 0.65 3.98 -11.46
C LEU A 104 1.43 5.29 -11.20
N LEU A 105 2.70 5.35 -11.62
CA LEU A 105 3.54 6.55 -11.45
C LEU A 105 3.04 7.72 -12.30
N LEU A 106 2.60 7.47 -13.54
CA LEU A 106 1.94 8.49 -14.37
C LEU A 106 0.67 9.02 -13.69
N GLY A 107 -0.14 8.12 -13.12
CA GLY A 107 -1.30 8.49 -12.32
C GLY A 107 -0.94 9.42 -11.16
N HIS A 108 0.15 9.13 -10.41
CA HIS A 108 0.63 10.00 -9.34
C HIS A 108 1.06 11.38 -9.86
N ILE A 109 1.78 11.41 -10.99
CA ILE A 109 2.27 12.65 -11.60
C ILE A 109 1.09 13.57 -11.96
N TRP A 110 0.08 13.04 -12.65
CA TRP A 110 -1.11 13.80 -13.03
C TRP A 110 -1.97 14.18 -11.82
N MET A 111 -2.12 13.30 -10.84
CA MET A 111 -2.92 13.57 -9.64
C MET A 111 -2.32 14.70 -8.80
N LYS A 112 -0.98 14.76 -8.68
CA LYS A 112 -0.28 15.75 -7.86
C LYS A 112 0.23 16.97 -8.63
N GLY A 113 0.16 16.94 -9.97
CA GLY A 113 0.72 18.01 -10.81
C GLY A 113 2.25 18.09 -10.75
N PHE A 114 2.93 16.95 -10.71
CA PHE A 114 4.39 16.91 -10.66
C PHE A 114 4.98 17.24 -12.04
N GLY A 115 5.36 18.51 -12.24
CA GLY A 115 5.89 18.98 -13.53
C GLY A 115 4.84 19.20 -14.62
N VAL A 116 3.56 19.03 -14.29
CA VAL A 116 2.39 19.25 -15.15
C VAL A 116 1.29 19.93 -14.36
N THR A 117 0.31 20.53 -15.03
CA THR A 117 -0.93 20.94 -14.35
C THR A 117 -1.68 19.69 -13.88
N ALA A 118 -2.06 19.67 -12.60
CA ALA A 118 -2.78 18.53 -12.04
C ALA A 118 -4.08 18.25 -12.81
N ASP A 119 -4.32 16.98 -13.10
CA ASP A 119 -5.46 16.49 -13.88
C ASP A 119 -5.95 15.16 -13.28
N PRO A 120 -6.91 15.21 -12.34
CA PRO A 120 -7.45 14.02 -11.69
C PRO A 120 -8.16 13.06 -12.65
N ASP A 121 -8.68 13.55 -13.78
CA ASP A 121 -9.34 12.71 -14.78
C ASP A 121 -8.31 11.88 -15.55
N LYS A 122 -7.21 12.49 -16.00
CA LYS A 122 -6.08 11.74 -16.57
C LYS A 122 -5.46 10.78 -15.56
N ALA A 123 -5.29 11.23 -14.31
CA ALA A 123 -4.77 10.36 -13.27
C ALA A 123 -5.63 9.09 -13.10
N LEU A 124 -6.96 9.26 -13.12
CA LEU A 124 -7.92 8.17 -13.04
C LEU A 124 -7.79 7.19 -14.20
N GLU A 125 -7.56 7.67 -15.43
CA GLU A 125 -7.31 6.80 -16.59
C GLU A 125 -6.07 5.93 -16.37
N TYR A 126 -4.95 6.54 -15.95
CA TYR A 126 -3.71 5.81 -15.66
C TYR A 126 -3.87 4.81 -14.51
N PHE A 127 -4.58 5.16 -13.44
CA PHE A 127 -4.83 4.22 -12.34
C PHE A 127 -5.71 3.05 -12.76
N LYS A 128 -6.73 3.27 -13.60
CA LYS A 128 -7.54 2.18 -14.14
C LYS A 128 -6.71 1.21 -14.98
N THR A 129 -5.83 1.74 -15.82
CA THR A 129 -4.90 0.91 -16.61
C THR A 129 -3.95 0.13 -15.70
N ALA A 130 -3.31 0.79 -14.73
CA ALA A 130 -2.42 0.12 -13.77
C ALA A 130 -3.12 -1.00 -12.99
N ASN A 131 -4.38 -0.79 -12.57
CA ASN A 131 -5.18 -1.80 -11.89
C ASN A 131 -5.51 -2.98 -12.81
N ALA A 132 -5.87 -2.71 -14.07
CA ALA A 132 -6.14 -3.76 -15.07
C ALA A 132 -4.90 -4.60 -15.39
N GLU A 133 -3.71 -4.01 -15.29
CA GLU A 133 -2.41 -4.68 -15.45
C GLU A 133 -1.90 -5.37 -14.18
N GLY A 134 -2.66 -5.30 -13.07
CA GLY A 134 -2.38 -6.04 -11.83
C GLY A 134 -1.58 -5.28 -10.78
N ASP A 135 -1.34 -3.97 -10.91
CA ASP A 135 -0.80 -3.17 -9.81
C ASP A 135 -1.90 -2.92 -8.77
N MET A 136 -1.93 -3.78 -7.75
CA MET A 136 -2.94 -3.83 -6.68
C MET A 136 -3.02 -2.54 -5.86
N LYS A 137 -2.03 -1.63 -5.96
CA LYS A 137 -2.05 -0.34 -5.27
C LYS A 137 -2.87 0.70 -6.02
N ALA A 138 -3.15 0.52 -7.31
CA ALA A 138 -3.86 1.52 -8.11
C ALA A 138 -5.32 1.72 -7.67
N GLY A 139 -6.00 0.64 -7.24
CA GLY A 139 -7.39 0.67 -6.80
C GLY A 139 -7.66 1.66 -5.65
N ARG A 140 -6.70 1.85 -4.73
CA ARG A 140 -6.85 2.85 -3.65
C ARG A 140 -7.01 4.27 -4.20
N TYR A 141 -6.27 4.61 -5.25
CA TYR A 141 -6.29 5.97 -5.82
C TYR A 141 -7.55 6.21 -6.64
N ILE A 142 -8.05 5.18 -7.31
CA ILE A 142 -9.37 5.23 -7.96
C ILE A 142 -10.46 5.54 -6.92
N GLY A 143 -10.42 4.87 -5.76
CA GLY A 143 -11.33 5.14 -4.65
C GLY A 143 -11.22 6.57 -4.11
N LEU A 144 -10.00 7.07 -3.92
CA LEU A 144 -9.75 8.45 -3.46
C LEU A 144 -10.30 9.51 -4.42
N ILE A 145 -10.07 9.33 -5.73
CA ILE A 145 -10.59 10.26 -6.74
C ILE A 145 -12.13 10.24 -6.76
N ALA A 146 -12.74 9.06 -6.65
CA ALA A 146 -14.20 8.95 -6.56
C ALA A 146 -14.74 9.67 -5.31
N GLN A 147 -14.07 9.53 -4.18
CA GLN A 147 -14.44 10.21 -2.92
C GLN A 147 -14.33 11.73 -3.05
N GLU A 148 -13.25 12.25 -3.66
CA GLU A 148 -13.07 13.69 -3.90
C GLU A 148 -14.18 14.27 -4.78
N LYS A 149 -14.68 13.48 -5.74
CA LYS A 149 -15.83 13.84 -6.60
C LYS A 149 -17.19 13.70 -5.90
N GLY A 150 -17.21 13.26 -4.65
CA GLY A 150 -18.44 12.99 -3.89
C GLY A 150 -19.13 11.67 -4.24
N ASP A 151 -18.55 10.83 -5.10
CA ASP A 151 -19.06 9.50 -5.42
C ASP A 151 -18.59 8.48 -4.38
N THR A 152 -19.20 8.58 -3.20
CA THR A 152 -18.86 7.78 -2.02
C THR A 152 -19.15 6.28 -2.23
N GLN A 153 -20.16 5.94 -3.05
CA GLN A 153 -20.49 4.55 -3.34
C GLN A 153 -19.41 3.89 -4.19
N THR A 154 -18.96 4.55 -5.26
CA THR A 154 -17.84 4.07 -6.07
C THR A 154 -16.56 4.01 -5.24
N ALA A 155 -16.29 5.01 -4.39
CA ALA A 155 -15.14 5.00 -3.51
C ALA A 155 -15.10 3.76 -2.59
N ALA A 156 -16.21 3.48 -1.89
CA ALA A 156 -16.32 2.33 -1.00
C ALA A 156 -16.16 0.98 -1.75
N GLN A 157 -16.64 0.89 -3.00
CA GLN A 157 -16.43 -0.30 -3.83
C GLN A 157 -14.95 -0.53 -4.17
N TRP A 158 -14.23 0.54 -4.56
CA TRP A 158 -12.79 0.45 -4.87
C TRP A 158 -11.92 0.20 -3.64
N PHE A 159 -12.28 0.81 -2.51
CA PHE A 159 -11.62 0.51 -1.23
C PHE A 159 -11.87 -0.94 -0.84
N ARG A 160 -13.08 -1.49 -1.01
CA ARG A 160 -13.35 -2.91 -0.79
C ARG A 160 -12.50 -3.81 -1.67
N HIS A 161 -12.51 -3.57 -2.97
CA HIS A 161 -11.71 -4.35 -3.92
C HIS A 161 -10.22 -4.39 -3.50
N SER A 162 -9.64 -3.24 -3.21
CA SER A 162 -8.22 -3.12 -2.85
C SER A 162 -7.93 -3.69 -1.45
N ALA A 163 -8.85 -3.51 -0.49
CA ALA A 163 -8.72 -4.02 0.88
C ALA A 163 -8.72 -5.54 0.93
N GLU A 164 -9.56 -6.19 0.11
CA GLU A 164 -9.60 -7.65 -0.07
C GLU A 164 -8.31 -8.19 -0.67
N LEU A 165 -7.65 -7.40 -1.52
CA LEU A 165 -6.33 -7.65 -2.07
C LEU A 165 -5.18 -7.38 -1.07
N GLY A 166 -5.48 -6.95 0.15
CA GLY A 166 -4.49 -6.75 1.22
C GLY A 166 -3.92 -5.33 1.29
N ASP A 167 -4.49 -4.37 0.58
CA ASP A 167 -4.06 -2.97 0.64
C ASP A 167 -4.41 -2.34 1.99
N ILE A 168 -3.40 -2.14 2.85
CA ILE A 168 -3.55 -1.65 4.23
C ILE A 168 -4.28 -0.30 4.31
N THR A 169 -3.97 0.61 3.37
CA THR A 169 -4.60 1.93 3.31
C THR A 169 -6.08 1.83 2.92
N SER A 170 -6.41 0.97 1.96
CA SER A 170 -7.80 0.71 1.57
C SER A 170 -8.59 -0.01 2.66
N GLN A 171 -7.95 -0.87 3.45
CA GLN A 171 -8.57 -1.48 4.64
C GLN A 171 -8.99 -0.42 5.65
N TYR A 172 -8.14 0.59 5.89
CA TYR A 172 -8.49 1.74 6.73
C TYR A 172 -9.68 2.53 6.14
N TYR A 173 -9.63 2.91 4.87
CA TYR A 173 -10.73 3.67 4.25
C TYR A 173 -12.06 2.91 4.21
N LEU A 174 -12.01 1.59 4.03
CA LEU A 174 -13.20 0.76 4.12
C LEU A 174 -13.74 0.69 5.54
N GLY A 175 -12.86 0.62 6.55
CA GLY A 175 -13.24 0.75 7.96
C GLY A 175 -13.98 2.07 8.23
N GLN A 176 -13.46 3.18 7.70
CA GLN A 176 -14.08 4.51 7.80
C GLN A 176 -15.44 4.59 7.09
N ALA A 177 -15.56 3.96 5.91
CA ALA A 177 -16.83 3.89 5.18
C ALA A 177 -17.91 3.19 6.02
N TYR A 178 -17.57 2.07 6.67
CA TYR A 178 -18.47 1.37 7.58
C TYR A 178 -18.72 2.12 8.89
N GLU A 179 -17.73 2.81 9.46
CA GLU A 179 -17.91 3.59 10.68
C GLU A 179 -18.89 4.76 10.47
N THR A 180 -18.75 5.47 9.35
CA THR A 180 -19.53 6.68 9.07
C THR A 180 -20.83 6.41 8.33
N GLY A 181 -20.97 5.24 7.71
CA GLY A 181 -22.09 4.95 6.80
C GLY A 181 -21.97 5.65 5.44
N THR A 182 -20.77 6.09 5.06
CA THR A 182 -20.51 6.83 3.82
C THR A 182 -20.13 5.86 2.71
N GLY A 183 -20.99 5.70 1.70
CA GLY A 183 -20.75 4.77 0.57
C GLY A 183 -20.99 3.29 0.89
N ALA A 184 -21.16 2.94 2.17
CA ALA A 184 -21.57 1.62 2.66
C ALA A 184 -22.55 1.80 3.84
N PRO A 185 -23.44 0.83 4.12
CA PRO A 185 -24.26 0.88 5.34
C PRO A 185 -23.40 0.96 6.59
N GLN A 186 -23.79 1.81 7.55
CA GLN A 186 -23.06 1.93 8.80
C GLN A 186 -23.04 0.60 9.56
N ASP A 187 -21.84 0.15 9.94
CA ASP A 187 -21.62 -1.08 10.68
C ASP A 187 -20.30 -1.00 11.46
N TYR A 188 -20.39 -0.74 12.76
CA TYR A 188 -19.21 -0.61 13.61
C TYR A 188 -18.45 -1.92 13.80
N VAL A 189 -19.12 -3.08 13.69
CA VAL A 189 -18.45 -4.39 13.80
C VAL A 189 -17.62 -4.65 12.55
N ALA A 190 -18.16 -4.31 11.37
CA ALA A 190 -17.40 -4.36 10.12
C ALA A 190 -16.25 -3.36 10.14
N ALA A 191 -16.48 -2.13 10.62
CA ALA A 191 -15.43 -1.12 10.75
C ALA A 191 -14.27 -1.63 11.63
N MET A 192 -14.58 -2.19 12.80
CA MET A 192 -13.60 -2.80 13.71
C MET A 192 -12.77 -3.88 13.00
N ALA A 193 -13.42 -4.80 12.30
CA ALA A 193 -12.72 -5.88 11.60
C ALA A 193 -11.75 -5.35 10.52
N TRP A 194 -12.12 -4.28 9.81
CA TRP A 194 -11.26 -3.68 8.77
C TRP A 194 -10.13 -2.83 9.35
N TYR A 195 -10.38 -2.08 10.42
CA TYR A 195 -9.33 -1.37 11.14
C TYR A 195 -8.31 -2.32 11.74
N GLN A 196 -8.73 -3.44 12.33
CA GLN A 196 -7.81 -4.47 12.83
C GLN A 196 -6.94 -5.07 11.74
N LYS A 197 -7.49 -5.34 10.55
CA LYS A 197 -6.71 -5.79 9.40
C LYS A 197 -5.68 -4.75 8.97
N SER A 198 -6.06 -3.48 8.93
CA SER A 198 -5.15 -2.37 8.61
C SER A 198 -4.04 -2.22 9.66
N ALA A 199 -4.39 -2.31 10.95
CA ALA A 199 -3.49 -2.20 12.10
C ALA A 199 -2.51 -3.38 12.23
N ALA A 200 -2.82 -4.54 11.63
CA ALA A 200 -2.13 -5.81 11.87
C ALA A 200 -0.61 -5.78 11.61
N ARG A 201 -0.13 -4.92 10.70
CA ARG A 201 1.31 -4.82 10.41
C ARG A 201 2.11 -4.13 11.53
N GLY A 202 1.47 -3.30 12.35
CA GLY A 202 2.12 -2.71 13.51
C GLY A 202 3.11 -1.57 13.21
N ASP A 203 3.12 -1.02 11.99
CA ASP A 203 4.07 0.01 11.56
C ASP A 203 3.40 1.31 11.10
N ALA A 204 4.19 2.30 10.67
CA ALA A 204 3.69 3.64 10.34
C ALA A 204 2.56 3.62 9.29
N ILE A 205 2.58 2.68 8.34
CA ILE A 205 1.54 2.53 7.30
C ILE A 205 0.22 2.06 7.91
N ALA A 206 0.29 1.28 8.99
CA ALA A 206 -0.85 0.72 9.72
C ALA A 206 -1.42 1.66 10.80
N SER A 207 -0.75 2.79 11.07
CA SER A 207 -1.08 3.67 12.20
C SER A 207 -2.49 4.27 12.13
N ASP A 208 -3.00 4.57 10.94
CA ASP A 208 -4.39 5.05 10.76
C ASP A 208 -5.42 3.96 11.12
N GLY A 209 -5.12 2.70 10.81
CA GLY A 209 -5.93 1.56 11.24
C GLY A 209 -5.99 1.43 12.77
N MET A 210 -4.86 1.64 13.45
CA MET A 210 -4.80 1.64 14.92
C MET A 210 -5.64 2.76 15.53
N VAL A 211 -5.61 3.96 14.94
CA VAL A 211 -6.41 5.10 15.37
C VAL A 211 -7.91 4.83 15.21
N GLY A 212 -8.31 4.24 14.07
CA GLY A 212 -9.69 3.83 13.83
C GLY A 212 -10.16 2.78 14.84
N GLU A 213 -9.36 1.75 15.10
CA GLU A 213 -9.64 0.73 16.12
C GLU A 213 -9.74 1.35 17.53
N ALA A 214 -8.80 2.22 17.89
CA ALA A 214 -8.79 2.91 19.18
C ALA A 214 -10.04 3.77 19.39
N SER A 215 -10.50 4.49 18.36
CA SER A 215 -11.72 5.30 18.40
C SER A 215 -12.96 4.47 18.71
N LEU A 216 -13.06 3.27 18.13
CA LEU A 216 -14.19 2.36 18.39
C LEU A 216 -14.16 1.82 19.83
N TYR A 217 -12.98 1.49 20.37
CA TYR A 217 -12.82 1.11 21.78
C TYR A 217 -13.10 2.27 22.74
N GLU A 218 -12.63 3.48 22.43
CA GLU A 218 -12.85 4.68 23.23
C GLU A 218 -14.34 4.97 23.39
N ARG A 219 -15.11 4.81 22.31
CA ARG A 219 -16.53 5.17 22.24
C ARG A 219 -17.47 3.98 22.52
N GLY A 220 -16.95 2.76 22.60
CA GLY A 220 -17.76 1.55 22.77
C GLY A 220 -18.68 1.27 21.57
N LEU A 221 -18.19 1.48 20.35
CA LEU A 221 -18.96 1.32 19.12
C LEU A 221 -18.64 0.00 18.44
N GLY A 222 -19.62 -0.90 18.33
CA GLY A 222 -19.43 -2.25 17.77
C GLY A 222 -18.64 -3.20 18.68
N VAL A 223 -18.04 -2.67 19.76
CA VAL A 223 -17.34 -3.40 20.81
C VAL A 223 -17.63 -2.76 22.18
N PRO A 224 -17.52 -3.49 23.29
CA PRO A 224 -17.56 -2.87 24.61
C PRO A 224 -16.50 -1.77 24.75
N GLN A 225 -16.85 -0.69 25.44
CA GLN A 225 -15.91 0.39 25.71
C GLN A 225 -14.70 -0.14 26.51
N ASP A 226 -13.50 0.18 26.03
CA ASP A 226 -12.24 -0.20 26.67
C ASP A 226 -11.21 0.92 26.49
N THR A 227 -11.21 1.86 27.45
CA THR A 227 -10.33 3.04 27.40
C THR A 227 -8.87 2.67 27.59
N ILE A 228 -8.56 1.58 28.29
CA ILE A 228 -7.18 1.10 28.47
C ILE A 228 -6.63 0.63 27.13
N ARG A 229 -7.42 -0.14 26.37
CA ARG A 229 -7.02 -0.60 25.04
C ARG A 229 -6.95 0.54 24.03
N ALA A 230 -7.90 1.47 24.07
CA ALA A 230 -7.85 2.66 23.22
C ALA A 230 -6.56 3.48 23.46
N LEU A 231 -6.22 3.77 24.73
CA LEU A 231 -4.99 4.48 25.08
C LEU A 231 -3.72 3.74 24.61
N ALA A 232 -3.67 2.42 24.76
CA ALA A 232 -2.53 1.62 24.29
C ALA A 232 -2.32 1.73 22.77
N LEU A 233 -3.41 1.62 22.00
CA LEU A 233 -3.38 1.78 20.54
C LEU A 233 -3.00 3.20 20.11
N TYR A 234 -3.55 4.22 20.78
CA TYR A 234 -3.18 5.61 20.50
C TYR A 234 -1.70 5.88 20.80
N ARG A 235 -1.15 5.35 21.90
CA ARG A 235 0.30 5.45 22.19
C ARG A 235 1.14 4.80 21.10
N GLN A 236 0.80 3.58 20.70
CA GLN A 236 1.51 2.89 19.63
C GLN A 236 1.48 3.67 18.31
N ALA A 237 0.32 4.19 17.91
CA ALA A 237 0.21 4.99 16.69
C ALA A 237 0.98 6.33 16.79
N ALA A 238 0.97 6.97 17.96
CA ALA A 238 1.72 8.20 18.22
C ALA A 238 3.24 7.98 18.16
N ASP A 239 3.73 6.87 18.69
CA ASP A 239 5.15 6.46 18.63
C ASP A 239 5.60 6.21 17.17
N LEU A 240 4.66 5.79 16.32
CA LEU A 240 4.86 5.65 14.87
C LEU A 240 4.72 6.99 14.11
N GLY A 241 4.48 8.09 14.82
CA GLY A 241 4.40 9.44 14.27
C GLY A 241 3.00 9.87 13.83
N ASN A 242 1.94 9.12 14.17
CA ASN A 242 0.57 9.50 13.78
C ASN A 242 0.07 10.71 14.59
N GLU A 243 -0.22 11.81 13.90
CA GLU A 243 -0.63 13.07 14.54
C GLU A 243 -2.05 13.01 15.12
N ALA A 244 -2.97 12.26 14.51
CA ALA A 244 -4.32 12.08 15.05
C ALA A 244 -4.27 11.32 16.38
N ALA A 245 -3.37 10.33 16.49
CA ALA A 245 -3.14 9.61 17.73
C ALA A 245 -2.55 10.52 18.83
N LYS A 246 -1.56 11.35 18.51
CA LYS A 246 -1.01 12.34 19.45
C LYS A 246 -2.08 13.30 19.98
N ALA A 247 -2.93 13.82 19.09
CA ALA A 247 -4.03 14.69 19.47
C ALA A 247 -5.06 13.96 20.36
N ALA A 248 -5.36 12.69 20.05
CA ALA A 248 -6.25 11.87 20.87
C ALA A 248 -5.70 11.63 22.27
N LEU A 249 -4.39 11.40 22.43
CA LEU A 249 -3.74 11.24 23.73
C LEU A 249 -3.83 12.50 24.59
N ILE A 250 -3.52 13.67 24.00
CA ILE A 250 -3.65 14.96 24.70
C ILE A 250 -5.07 15.12 25.26
N ARG A 251 -6.09 14.86 24.42
CA ARG A 251 -7.50 14.94 24.82
C ARG A 251 -7.90 13.95 25.93
N LEU A 252 -7.26 12.78 26.02
CA LEU A 252 -7.62 11.72 26.96
C LEU A 252 -6.81 11.75 28.27
N GLU A 253 -5.68 12.47 28.27
CA GLU A 253 -4.78 12.62 29.44
C GLU A 253 -4.97 13.96 30.17
N GLU A 254 -5.76 14.90 29.61
CA GLU A 254 -6.26 16.13 30.26
C GLU A 254 -7.49 15.89 31.13
#